data_AF-A0AAU1JM16-F1
#
_entry.id   AF-A0AAU1JM16-F1
#
_cell.length_a   1.000
_cell.length_b   1.000
_cell.length_c   1.000
_cell.angle_alpha   90.00
_cell.angle_beta   90.00
_cell.angle_gamma   90.00
#
_symmetry.space_group_name_H-M   'P 1'
#
loop_
_entity.id
_entity.type
_entity.pdbx_description
1 polymer ?
#
loop_
_entity_poly.entity_id
_entity_poly.type
_entity_poly.pdbx_seq_one_letter_code
_entity_poly.pdbx_strand_id
1 'polypeptide(L)'
;MDHHQLDIDWTSCRAHGLCAELLPDHITLDEWGYPLLDGSPIPPRTTKRARRAASDCPVLALKLGPTAAPLQGRGERRAQPPRTRTQQPT
;
A
#
# COMPACT_ATOMS: atom_id res chain seq x y z
N MET A 1 5.98 16.68 10.29
CA MET A 1 4.77 15.97 10.75
C MET A 1 4.77 14.65 10.02
N ASP A 2 5.27 13.62 10.68
CA ASP A 2 5.53 12.33 10.04
C ASP A 2 4.23 11.57 9.85
N HIS A 3 3.97 11.17 8.61
CA HIS A 3 2.83 10.34 8.26
C HIS A 3 3.29 8.88 8.16
N HIS A 4 2.37 7.97 8.41
CA HIS A 4 2.60 6.54 8.24
C HIS A 4 1.78 6.01 7.05
N GLN A 5 2.13 4.82 6.57
CA GLN A 5 1.39 4.14 5.52
C GLN A 5 1.07 2.71 5.94
N LEU A 6 -0.07 2.23 5.47
CA LEU A 6 -0.49 0.83 5.64
C LEU A 6 -0.04 0.00 4.45
N ASP A 7 0.30 -1.26 4.74
CA ASP A 7 0.57 -2.29 3.74
C ASP A 7 -0.09 -3.59 4.18
N ILE A 8 -0.52 -4.40 3.21
CA ILE A 8 -1.20 -5.67 3.46
C ILE A 8 -0.41 -6.77 2.77
N ASP A 9 0.02 -7.77 3.53
CA ASP A 9 0.44 -9.05 2.98
C ASP A 9 -0.80 -9.86 2.56
N TRP A 10 -1.16 -9.74 1.28
CA TRP A 10 -2.30 -10.41 0.68
C TRP A 10 -2.20 -11.93 0.68
N THR A 11 -1.00 -12.50 0.73
CA THR A 11 -0.81 -13.96 0.77
C THR A 11 -1.05 -14.54 2.16
N SER A 12 -0.84 -13.72 3.20
CA SER A 12 -1.06 -14.10 4.59
C SER A 12 -2.48 -13.77 5.08
N CYS A 13 -3.16 -12.78 4.49
CA CYS A 13 -4.49 -12.33 4.92
C CYS A 13 -5.56 -13.43 4.78
N ARG A 14 -6.41 -13.57 5.80
CA ARG A 14 -7.47 -14.59 5.90
C ARG A 14 -8.86 -14.02 6.22
N ALA A 15 -9.11 -12.76 5.87
CA ALA A 15 -10.42 -12.10 6.04
C ALA A 15 -10.98 -12.11 7.49
N HIS A 16 -10.13 -11.87 8.50
CA HIS A 16 -10.56 -11.79 9.91
C HIS A 16 -11.33 -10.51 10.28
N GLY A 17 -11.30 -9.46 9.46
CA GLY A 17 -12.07 -8.22 9.65
C GLY A 17 -11.61 -7.25 10.75
N LEU A 18 -10.80 -7.69 11.72
CA LEU A 18 -10.38 -6.85 12.87
C LEU A 18 -9.69 -5.53 12.48
N CYS A 19 -9.01 -5.49 11.34
CA CYS A 19 -8.38 -4.27 10.85
C CYS A 19 -9.41 -3.16 10.54
N ALA A 20 -10.55 -3.51 9.93
CA ALA A 20 -11.62 -2.57 9.63
C ALA A 20 -12.36 -2.13 10.90
N GLU A 21 -12.53 -3.02 11.88
CA GLU A 21 -13.12 -2.68 13.18
C GLU A 21 -12.26 -1.68 13.97
N LEU A 22 -10.94 -1.87 13.95
CA LEU A 22 -10.01 -1.02 14.70
C LEU A 22 -9.64 0.27 13.95
N LEU A 23 -9.79 0.29 12.63
CA LEU A 23 -9.39 1.40 11.76
C LEU A 23 -10.40 1.68 10.62
N PRO A 24 -11.68 1.93 10.94
CA PRO A 24 -12.74 2.09 9.93
C PRO A 24 -12.58 3.34 9.07
N ASP A 25 -11.79 4.33 9.54
CA ASP A 25 -11.52 5.57 8.81
C ASP A 25 -10.63 5.35 7.56
N HIS A 26 -9.90 4.22 7.48
CA HIS A 26 -8.92 3.94 6.42
C HIS A 26 -9.09 2.57 5.75
N ILE A 27 -9.78 1.64 6.42
CA ILE A 27 -9.96 0.27 5.97
C ILE A 27 -11.46 -0.04 5.97
N THR A 28 -11.97 -0.42 4.82
CA THR A 28 -13.28 -1.08 4.68
C THR A 28 -13.08 -2.55 4.32
N LEU A 29 -14.14 -3.35 4.32
CA LEU A 29 -14.11 -4.72 3.83
C LEU A 29 -14.94 -4.83 2.55
N ASP A 30 -14.50 -5.67 1.60
CA ASP A 30 -15.32 -6.08 0.46
C ASP A 30 -16.38 -7.13 0.84
N GLU A 31 -17.12 -7.60 -0.16
CA GLU A 31 -18.12 -8.66 0.00
C GLU A 31 -17.55 -10.00 0.49
N TRP A 32 -16.24 -10.21 0.40
CA TRP A 32 -15.55 -11.43 0.84
C TRP A 32 -14.83 -11.26 2.18
N GLY A 33 -14.89 -10.07 2.79
CA GLY A 33 -14.23 -9.76 4.06
C GLY A 33 -12.75 -9.40 3.96
N TYR A 34 -12.23 -9.17 2.75
CA TYR A 34 -10.86 -8.69 2.55
C TYR A 34 -10.79 -7.15 2.66
N PRO A 35 -9.68 -6.62 3.21
CA PRO A 35 -9.53 -5.20 3.46
C PRO A 35 -9.33 -4.37 2.19
N LEU A 36 -10.04 -3.26 2.05
CA LEU A 36 -9.83 -2.23 1.04
C LEU A 36 -9.24 -0.99 1.72
N LEU A 37 -8.10 -0.53 1.20
CA LEU A 37 -7.41 0.68 1.68
C LEU A 37 -7.82 1.90 0.85
N ASP A 38 -8.04 3.03 1.51
CA ASP A 38 -8.24 4.32 0.84
C ASP A 38 -6.96 4.88 0.19
N GLY A 39 -5.80 4.30 0.51
CA GLY A 39 -4.48 4.72 0.05
C GLY A 39 -3.97 6.02 0.67
N SER A 40 -4.69 6.59 1.64
CA SER A 40 -4.32 7.86 2.27
C SER A 40 -3.24 7.66 3.34
N PRO A 41 -2.33 8.63 3.53
CA PRO A 41 -1.37 8.58 4.63
C PRO A 41 -2.09 8.62 5.98
N ILE A 42 -1.61 7.84 6.94
CA ILE A 42 -2.11 7.83 8.31
C ILE A 42 -1.56 9.06 9.05
N PRO A 43 -2.44 9.98 9.53
CA PRO A 43 -2.01 11.15 10.28
C PRO A 43 -1.55 10.78 11.70
N PRO A 44 -0.75 11.64 12.36
CA PRO A 44 -0.25 11.40 13.72
C PRO A 44 -1.35 11.05 14.73
N ARG A 45 -2.51 11.72 14.66
CA ARG A 45 -3.71 11.48 15.48
C ARG A 45 -4.21 10.03 15.41
N THR A 46 -4.12 9.41 14.24
CA THR A 46 -4.69 8.07 13.97
C THR A 46 -3.64 6.96 14.08
N THR A 47 -2.35 7.32 14.16
CA THR A 47 -1.22 6.38 14.22
C THR A 47 -1.34 5.36 15.36
N LYS A 48 -1.88 5.76 16.52
CA LYS A 48 -2.09 4.82 17.65
C LYS A 48 -3.12 3.73 17.32
N ARG A 49 -4.23 4.09 16.65
CA ARG A 49 -5.23 3.10 16.18
C ARG A 49 -4.65 2.22 15.09
N ALA A 50 -3.93 2.80 14.13
CA ALA A 50 -3.30 2.04 13.06
C ALA A 50 -2.27 1.00 13.57
N ARG A 51 -1.45 1.39 14.56
CA ARG A 51 -0.51 0.47 15.20
C ARG A 51 -1.22 -0.69 15.89
N ARG A 52 -2.34 -0.40 16.56
CA ARG A 52 -3.15 -1.43 17.21
C ARG A 52 -3.80 -2.36 16.20
N ALA A 53 -4.37 -1.83 15.11
CA ALA A 53 -4.92 -2.65 14.03
C ALA A 53 -3.88 -3.62 13.45
N ALA A 54 -2.63 -3.16 13.26
CA ALA A 54 -1.54 -4.01 12.80
C ALA A 54 -1.15 -5.09 13.82
N SER A 55 -1.12 -4.74 15.11
CA SER A 55 -0.70 -5.66 16.20
C SER A 55 -1.77 -6.70 16.54
N ASP A 56 -3.06 -6.33 16.43
CA ASP A 56 -4.19 -7.20 16.75
C ASP A 56 -4.58 -8.09 15.55
N CYS A 57 -3.90 -7.96 14.40
CA CYS A 57 -4.10 -8.83 13.23
C CYS A 57 -3.65 -10.27 13.57
N PRO A 58 -4.55 -11.29 13.58
CA PRO A 58 -4.21 -12.64 14.05
C PRO A 58 -3.11 -13.34 13.24
N VAL A 59 -2.97 -12.95 11.98
CA VAL A 59 -1.98 -13.49 11.03
C VAL A 59 -0.91 -12.47 10.66
N LEU A 60 -0.87 -11.31 11.33
CA LEU A 60 0.10 -10.22 11.09
C LEU A 60 0.19 -9.77 9.62
N ALA A 61 -0.91 -9.86 8.88
CA ALA A 61 -0.98 -9.45 7.49
C ALA A 61 -0.97 -7.91 7.32
N LEU A 62 -1.52 -7.16 8.28
CA LEU A 62 -1.53 -5.70 8.25
C LEU A 62 -0.23 -5.13 8.84
N LYS A 63 0.42 -4.23 8.11
CA LYS A 63 1.67 -3.58 8.51
C LYS A 63 1.49 -2.07 8.54
N LEU A 64 2.19 -1.41 9.49
CA LEU A 64 2.31 0.03 9.58
C LEU A 64 3.77 0.41 9.37
N GLY A 65 4.06 1.11 8.28
CA GLY A 65 5.38 1.64 7.98
C GLY A 65 5.40 3.17 8.06
N PRO A 66 6.58 3.79 8.10
CA PRO A 66 6.69 5.20 7.76
C PRO A 66 6.17 5.41 6.33
N THR A 67 5.54 6.55 6.04
CA THR A 67 5.24 6.91 4.65
C THR A 67 6.56 6.95 3.89
N ALA A 68 6.80 5.95 3.03
CA ALA A 68 7.91 6.02 2.12
C ALA A 68 7.64 7.19 1.17
N ALA A 69 8.64 8.04 0.94
CA ALA A 69 8.64 8.85 -0.26
C ALA A 69 8.32 7.92 -1.44
N PRO A 70 7.43 8.28 -2.37
CA PRO A 70 7.03 7.38 -3.44
C PRO A 70 8.30 6.85 -4.10
N LEU A 71 8.39 5.52 -4.27
CA LEU A 71 9.42 4.89 -5.09
C LEU A 71 9.15 5.27 -6.56
N GLN A 72 9.38 6.54 -6.89
CA GLN A 72 9.44 7.06 -8.25
C GLN A 72 10.66 6.41 -8.91
N GLY A 73 10.48 5.24 -9.55
CA GLY A 73 11.55 4.66 -10.38
C GLY A 73 11.79 3.15 -10.35
N ARG A 74 10.89 2.30 -9.84
CA ARG A 74 10.97 0.84 -10.11
C ARG A 74 9.74 0.35 -10.86
N GLY A 75 9.61 0.75 -12.11
CA GLY A 75 8.52 0.28 -12.98
C GLY A 75 8.45 0.94 -14.35
N GLU A 76 9.09 2.08 -14.55
CA GLU A 76 9.25 2.67 -15.87
C GLU A 76 10.36 1.95 -16.62
N ARG A 77 10.04 0.79 -17.20
CA ARG A 77 10.71 0.42 -18.45
C ARG A 77 10.39 1.55 -19.43
N ARG A 78 11.26 2.57 -19.48
CA ARG A 78 11.29 3.56 -20.55
C ARG A 78 11.29 2.76 -21.85
N ALA A 79 10.15 2.72 -22.53
CA ALA A 79 10.06 2.26 -23.90
C ALA A 79 11.07 3.12 -24.69
N GLN A 80 12.25 2.56 -24.96
CA GLN A 80 13.18 3.18 -25.90
C GLN A 80 12.49 3.12 -27.26
N PRO A 81 12.20 4.25 -27.91
CA PRO A 81 11.76 4.20 -29.30
C PRO A 81 12.88 3.53 -30.12
N PRO A 82 12.56 2.71 -31.13
CA PRO A 82 13.57 2.12 -31.98
C PRO A 82 14.39 3.24 -32.62
N ARG A 83 15.71 3.19 -32.46
CA ARG A 83 16.61 4.15 -33.13
C ARG A 83 16.47 3.89 -34.62
N THR A 84 15.78 4.80 -35.33
CA THR A 84 15.68 4.72 -36.79
C THR A 84 17.10 4.88 -37.33
N ARG A 85 17.63 3.80 -37.90
CA ARG A 85 18.91 3.78 -38.60
C ARG A 85 18.79 4.68 -39.82
N THR A 86 19.28 5.92 -39.72
CA THR A 86 19.44 6.82 -40.87
C THR A 86 20.28 6.08 -41.91
N GLN A 87 19.64 5.69 -43.01
CA GLN A 87 20.31 5.14 -44.17
C GLN A 87 21.17 6.27 -44.78
N GLN A 88 22.48 6.03 -44.88
CA GLN A 88 23.40 6.92 -45.58
C GLN A 88 23.07 6.86 -47.09
N PRO A 89 22.98 8.00 -47.80
CA PRO A 89 23.02 8.00 -49.25
C PRO A 89 24.46 7.73 -49.73
N THR A 90 24.55 6.97 -50.82
CA THR A 90 25.77 6.56 -51.53
C THR A 90 26.55 7.73 -52.12
#